data_AF-A0A346YUG2-F1
#
_entry.id   AF-A0A346YUG2-F1
#
_cell.length_a   1.000
_cell.length_b   1.000
_cell.length_c   1.000
_cell.angle_alpha   90.00
_cell.angle_beta   90.00
_cell.angle_gamma   90.00
#
_symmetry.space_group_name_H-M   'P 1'
#
loop_
_entity.id
_entity.type
_entity.pdbx_description
1 polymer ?
#
loop_
_entity_poly.entity_id
_entity_poly.type
_entity_poly.pdbx_seq_one_letter_code
_entity_poly.pdbx_strand_id
1 'polypeptide(L)'
;MHPQASISFTKPFTVSPKSEIYFDVQVGPGMNTTYKIDKPVVDAALGTTDGAVTNAVDLAKVIEFVSAGSGLKATPSGNTITFAADQTIYPEAGNRAARVAVGDVWSIPTWALEFNLDEVDITQSLFTIDEYITGVEYMLQRSISSASLLGSLQKRIEMQAGFATTLSDVMKTGVGRLVDADMNEESTRLKALQTQEQLARQSLQIANTNAENILVLFE
;
A
#
# COMPACT_ATOMS: atom_id res chain seq x y z
N MET A 1 30.88 -9.46 -40.46
CA MET A 1 29.61 -10.02 -39.94
C MET A 1 29.47 -9.50 -38.52
N HIS A 2 28.40 -8.76 -38.22
CA HIS A 2 28.25 -8.11 -36.90
C HIS A 2 27.74 -9.13 -35.87
N PRO A 3 28.17 -9.04 -34.60
CA PRO A 3 27.63 -9.87 -33.55
C PRO A 3 26.13 -9.59 -33.38
N GLN A 4 25.34 -10.65 -33.38
CA GLN A 4 23.90 -10.61 -33.19
C GLN A 4 23.50 -11.68 -32.17
N ALA A 5 22.53 -11.36 -31.33
CA ALA A 5 21.83 -12.31 -30.49
C ALA A 5 20.36 -12.35 -30.91
N SER A 6 19.65 -13.45 -30.72
CA SER A 6 18.24 -13.51 -31.07
C SER A 6 17.42 -14.29 -30.05
N ILE A 7 16.20 -13.84 -29.81
CA ILE A 7 15.20 -14.56 -29.01
C ILE A 7 13.94 -14.78 -29.85
N SER A 8 13.21 -15.84 -29.55
CA SER A 8 11.90 -16.12 -30.16
C SER A 8 10.80 -15.74 -29.17
N PHE A 9 9.85 -14.93 -29.62
CA PHE A 9 8.65 -14.60 -28.88
C PHE A 9 7.70 -15.80 -28.91
N THR A 10 7.47 -16.48 -27.79
CA THR A 10 6.70 -17.73 -27.82
C THR A 10 5.20 -17.50 -27.63
N LYS A 11 4.83 -16.63 -26.69
CA LYS A 11 3.44 -16.41 -26.29
C LYS A 11 3.20 -14.94 -25.90
N PRO A 12 1.99 -14.41 -26.13
CA PRO A 12 1.59 -13.11 -25.59
C PRO A 12 1.49 -13.17 -24.06
N PHE A 13 1.77 -12.04 -23.42
CA PHE A 13 1.66 -11.90 -21.98
C PHE A 13 1.27 -10.46 -21.60
N THR A 14 0.74 -10.30 -20.38
CA THR A 14 0.37 -9.00 -19.83
C THR A 14 1.12 -8.77 -18.53
N VAL A 15 1.77 -7.61 -18.40
CA VAL A 15 2.50 -7.25 -17.17
C VAL A 15 1.51 -6.70 -16.15
N SER A 16 1.39 -7.37 -15.00
CA SER A 16 0.53 -6.88 -13.93
C SER A 16 1.09 -5.59 -13.30
N PRO A 17 0.25 -4.72 -12.70
CA PRO A 17 0.74 -3.51 -12.03
C PRO A 17 1.73 -3.72 -10.89
N LYS A 18 1.83 -4.95 -10.36
CA LYS A 18 2.73 -5.32 -9.25
C LYS A 18 3.91 -6.18 -9.69
N SER A 19 3.99 -6.49 -10.98
CA SER A 19 5.04 -7.34 -11.54
C SER A 19 6.13 -6.48 -12.16
N GLU A 20 7.37 -6.87 -11.91
CA GLU A 20 8.56 -6.31 -12.53
C GLU A 20 9.31 -7.43 -13.23
N ILE A 21 9.74 -7.19 -14.47
CA ILE A 21 10.59 -8.10 -15.25
C ILE A 21 11.94 -7.43 -15.41
N TYR A 22 13.00 -8.21 -15.26
CA TYR A 22 14.37 -7.75 -15.37
C TYR A 22 15.08 -8.54 -16.46
N PHE A 23 16.02 -7.89 -17.13
CA PHE A 23 16.91 -8.52 -18.10
C PHE A 23 18.24 -7.78 -18.16
N ASP A 24 19.30 -8.51 -18.45
CA ASP A 24 20.64 -7.96 -18.58
C ASP A 24 20.99 -7.73 -20.05
N VAL A 25 21.60 -6.57 -20.31
CA VAL A 25 22.12 -6.20 -21.62
C VAL A 25 23.60 -5.88 -21.51
N GLN A 26 24.37 -6.37 -22.46
CA GLN A 26 25.76 -5.97 -22.67
C GLN A 26 25.95 -5.60 -24.14
N VAL A 27 26.45 -4.40 -24.40
CA VAL A 27 26.88 -3.96 -25.72
C VAL A 27 28.33 -3.47 -25.62
N GLY A 28 29.23 -4.10 -26.37
CA GLY A 28 30.64 -3.72 -26.38
C GLY A 28 31.42 -4.22 -25.15
N PRO A 29 32.53 -3.55 -24.78
CA PRO A 29 33.36 -3.94 -23.65
C PRO A 29 32.77 -3.55 -22.28
N GLY A 30 31.57 -2.96 -22.25
CA GLY A 30 30.89 -2.54 -21.02
C GLY A 30 30.48 -3.72 -20.13
N MET A 31 30.13 -3.45 -18.88
CA MET A 31 29.55 -4.45 -17.98
C MET A 31 28.10 -4.75 -18.35
N ASN A 32 27.57 -5.90 -17.91
CA ASN A 32 26.14 -6.19 -17.98
C ASN A 32 25.36 -5.09 -17.24
N THR A 33 24.40 -4.47 -17.92
CA THR A 33 23.49 -3.49 -17.35
C THR A 33 22.11 -4.11 -17.25
N THR A 34 21.56 -4.13 -16.04
CA THR A 34 20.21 -4.65 -15.78
C THR A 34 19.16 -3.58 -16.10
N TYR A 35 18.15 -3.99 -16.83
CA TYR A 35 17.01 -3.18 -17.22
C TYR A 35 15.72 -3.72 -16.61
N LYS A 36 14.81 -2.81 -16.26
CA LYS A 36 13.51 -3.13 -15.65
C LYS A 36 12.37 -2.82 -16.60
N ILE A 37 11.48 -3.78 -16.78
CA ILE A 37 10.20 -3.65 -17.47
C ILE A 37 9.09 -3.76 -16.42
N ASP A 38 8.32 -2.70 -16.25
CA ASP A 38 7.08 -2.69 -15.48
C ASP A 38 5.91 -2.25 -16.37
N LYS A 39 4.68 -2.38 -15.87
CA LYS A 39 3.48 -2.01 -16.64
C LYS A 39 3.53 -0.57 -17.17
N PRO A 40 3.87 0.46 -16.37
CA PRO A 40 4.00 1.83 -16.88
C PRO A 40 5.00 1.97 -18.03
N VAL A 41 6.10 1.23 -17.99
CA VAL A 41 7.10 1.18 -19.07
C VAL A 41 6.52 0.56 -20.34
N VAL A 42 5.78 -0.55 -20.23
CA VAL A 42 5.13 -1.19 -21.38
C VAL A 42 4.10 -0.24 -22.00
N ASP A 43 3.25 0.34 -21.15
CA ASP A 43 2.21 1.30 -21.53
C ASP A 43 2.82 2.52 -22.23
N ALA A 44 3.92 3.06 -21.72
CA ALA A 44 4.64 4.19 -22.32
C ALA A 44 5.30 3.83 -23.66
N ALA A 45 5.89 2.63 -23.78
CA ALA A 45 6.56 2.17 -24.98
C ALA A 45 5.58 1.85 -26.13
N LEU A 46 4.39 1.33 -25.80
CA LEU A 46 3.37 0.90 -26.77
C LEU A 46 2.27 1.94 -26.99
N GLY A 47 2.13 2.92 -26.09
CA GLY A 47 1.02 3.87 -26.11
C GLY A 47 -0.31 3.26 -25.69
N THR A 48 -0.28 2.19 -24.88
CA THR A 48 -1.47 1.49 -24.38
C THR A 48 -1.64 1.72 -22.87
N THR A 49 -2.70 1.14 -22.28
CA THR A 49 -2.97 1.22 -20.83
C THR A 49 -3.20 -0.17 -20.21
N ASP A 50 -2.97 -1.24 -20.97
CA ASP A 50 -3.28 -2.63 -20.60
C ASP A 50 -2.04 -3.40 -20.14
N GLY A 51 -0.83 -2.93 -20.43
CA GLY A 51 0.43 -3.62 -20.14
C GLY A 51 0.61 -4.87 -21.00
N ALA A 52 -0.11 -4.98 -22.11
CA ALA A 52 -0.13 -6.17 -22.95
C ALA A 52 0.99 -6.14 -23.99
N VAL A 53 1.73 -7.24 -24.09
CA VAL A 53 2.72 -7.48 -25.15
C VAL A 53 2.19 -8.62 -26.01
N THR A 54 1.65 -8.27 -27.19
CA THR A 54 0.87 -9.23 -28.00
C THR A 54 1.72 -9.98 -29.02
N ASN A 55 2.84 -9.39 -29.44
CA ASN A 55 3.67 -9.91 -30.51
C ASN A 55 5.15 -9.48 -30.35
N ALA A 56 6.02 -10.04 -31.20
CA ALA A 56 7.46 -9.76 -31.19
C ALA A 56 7.81 -8.28 -31.49
N VAL A 57 6.96 -7.57 -32.24
CA VAL A 57 7.16 -6.14 -32.56
C VAL A 57 6.92 -5.30 -31.31
N ASP A 58 5.88 -5.61 -30.54
CA ASP A 58 5.59 -4.94 -29.27
C ASP A 58 6.74 -5.16 -28.28
N LEU A 59 7.20 -6.41 -28.12
CA LEU A 59 8.31 -6.71 -27.21
C LEU A 59 9.60 -6.01 -27.63
N ALA A 60 9.91 -5.96 -28.94
CA ALA A 60 11.08 -5.25 -29.44
C ALA A 60 11.03 -3.74 -29.09
N LYS A 61 9.86 -3.09 -29.27
CA LYS A 61 9.67 -1.68 -28.89
C LYS A 61 9.86 -1.45 -27.39
N VAL A 62 9.32 -2.33 -26.54
CA VAL A 62 9.49 -2.24 -25.08
C VAL A 62 10.97 -2.37 -24.72
N ILE A 63 11.68 -3.33 -25.30
CA ILE A 63 13.12 -3.53 -25.04
C ILE A 63 13.93 -2.31 -25.50
N GLU A 64 13.70 -1.78 -26.71
CA GLU A 64 14.39 -0.58 -27.19
C GLU A 64 14.09 0.66 -26.34
N PHE A 65 12.84 0.81 -25.89
CA PHE A 65 12.44 1.92 -25.03
C PHE A 65 13.18 1.90 -23.68
N VAL A 66 13.25 0.74 -23.03
CA VAL A 66 13.91 0.59 -21.73
C VAL A 66 15.43 0.64 -21.84
N SER A 67 15.98 0.07 -22.90
CA SER A 67 17.42 0.04 -23.16
C SER A 67 17.91 1.28 -23.93
N ALA A 68 17.11 2.35 -24.00
CA ALA A 68 17.49 3.58 -24.67
C ALA A 68 18.85 4.11 -24.16
N GLY A 69 19.75 4.43 -25.09
CA GLY A 69 21.10 4.90 -24.78
C GLY A 69 22.12 3.80 -24.46
N SER A 70 21.73 2.52 -24.36
CA SER A 70 22.66 1.39 -24.23
C SER A 70 23.45 1.10 -25.50
N GLY A 71 22.93 1.57 -26.65
CA GLY A 71 23.39 1.17 -27.98
C GLY A 71 22.96 -0.25 -28.37
N LEU A 72 21.97 -0.83 -27.70
CA LEU A 72 21.26 -2.02 -28.15
C LEU A 72 20.19 -1.62 -29.18
N LYS A 73 20.14 -2.34 -30.29
CA LYS A 73 19.07 -2.25 -31.28
C LYS A 73 18.34 -3.58 -31.36
N ALA A 74 17.01 -3.59 -31.23
CA ALA A 74 16.18 -4.79 -31.28
C ALA A 74 15.29 -4.75 -32.54
N THR A 75 15.65 -5.57 -33.53
CA THR A 75 14.91 -5.62 -34.81
C THR A 75 14.00 -6.86 -34.84
N PRO A 76 12.67 -6.69 -34.88
CA PRO A 76 11.75 -7.82 -35.01
C PRO A 76 11.68 -8.32 -36.45
N SER A 77 11.62 -9.65 -36.63
CA SER A 77 11.39 -10.32 -37.92
C SER A 77 10.53 -11.55 -37.70
N GLY A 78 9.25 -11.47 -38.06
CA GLY A 78 8.27 -12.51 -37.75
C GLY A 78 8.14 -12.68 -36.23
N ASN A 79 8.47 -13.86 -35.73
CA ASN A 79 8.38 -14.19 -34.30
C ASN A 79 9.72 -14.10 -33.55
N THR A 80 10.78 -13.66 -34.23
CA THR A 80 12.13 -13.55 -33.68
C THR A 80 12.51 -12.08 -33.54
N ILE A 81 13.19 -11.76 -32.45
CA ILE A 81 13.80 -10.44 -32.20
C ILE A 81 15.31 -10.62 -32.28
N THR A 82 15.94 -9.89 -33.19
CA THR A 82 17.40 -9.87 -33.35
C THR A 82 17.97 -8.62 -32.70
N PHE A 83 18.88 -8.83 -31.77
CA PHE A 83 19.64 -7.81 -31.08
C PHE A 83 20.98 -7.60 -31.76
N ALA A 84 21.32 -6.34 -32.01
CA ALA A 84 22.61 -5.92 -32.54
C ALA A 84 23.08 -4.64 -31.85
N ALA A 85 24.36 -4.30 -31.99
CA ALA A 85 24.86 -3.00 -31.60
C ALA A 85 24.32 -1.93 -32.57
N ASP A 86 23.84 -0.81 -32.04
CA ASP A 86 23.46 0.36 -32.82
C ASP A 86 24.70 0.93 -33.51
N GLN A 87 24.67 0.97 -34.84
CA GLN A 87 25.79 1.39 -35.67
C GLN A 87 26.03 2.91 -35.64
N THR A 88 25.06 3.70 -35.16
CA THR A 88 25.27 5.14 -34.95
C THR A 88 26.13 5.43 -33.72
N ILE A 89 26.07 4.54 -32.72
CA ILE A 89 26.82 4.63 -31.47
C ILE A 89 28.11 3.80 -31.55
N TYR A 90 28.07 2.63 -32.21
CA TYR A 90 29.18 1.70 -32.38
C TYR A 90 29.48 1.40 -33.86
N PRO A 91 30.00 2.36 -34.64
CA PRO A 91 30.31 2.17 -36.06
C PRO A 91 31.39 1.09 -36.30
N GLU A 92 32.25 0.81 -35.31
CA GLU A 92 33.33 -0.19 -35.39
C GLU A 92 32.89 -1.63 -35.05
N ALA A 93 31.62 -1.86 -34.68
CA ALA A 93 31.12 -3.14 -34.16
C ALA A 93 31.30 -4.34 -35.11
N GLY A 94 31.71 -4.12 -36.37
CA GLY A 94 32.03 -5.18 -37.34
C GLY A 94 33.48 -5.67 -37.33
N ASN A 95 34.46 -4.78 -37.12
CA ASN A 95 35.89 -5.11 -37.24
C ASN A 95 36.56 -5.40 -35.88
N ARG A 96 35.95 -4.95 -34.77
CA ARG A 96 36.35 -5.26 -33.38
C ARG A 96 35.07 -5.60 -32.63
N ALA A 97 34.61 -6.85 -32.72
CA ALA A 97 33.27 -7.24 -32.32
C ALA A 97 32.93 -6.78 -30.89
N ALA A 98 32.08 -5.76 -30.79
CA ALA A 98 31.42 -5.36 -29.56
C ALA A 98 30.48 -6.51 -29.18
N ARG A 99 30.74 -7.23 -28.07
CA ARG A 99 29.85 -8.32 -27.64
C ARG A 99 28.43 -7.75 -27.47
N VAL A 100 27.44 -8.40 -28.08
CA VAL A 100 26.02 -8.10 -27.87
C VAL A 100 25.44 -9.30 -27.16
N ALA A 101 24.96 -9.10 -25.94
CA ALA A 101 24.27 -10.12 -25.18
C ALA A 101 23.02 -9.52 -24.54
N VAL A 102 21.92 -10.26 -24.62
CA VAL A 102 20.69 -10.02 -23.89
C VAL A 102 20.38 -11.34 -23.18
N GLY A 103 20.26 -11.33 -21.87
CA GLY A 103 20.18 -12.55 -21.07
C GLY A 103 19.68 -12.29 -19.66
N ASP A 104 19.81 -13.31 -18.81
CA ASP A 104 19.43 -13.27 -17.40
C ASP A 104 18.07 -12.60 -17.20
N VAL A 105 17.00 -13.26 -17.67
CA VAL A 105 15.64 -12.75 -17.51
C VAL A 105 15.04 -13.31 -16.23
N TRP A 106 14.58 -12.44 -15.33
CA TRP A 106 13.87 -12.84 -14.11
C TRP A 106 12.70 -11.88 -13.81
N SER A 107 11.80 -12.27 -12.92
CA SER A 107 10.67 -11.42 -12.51
C SER A 107 10.47 -11.38 -11.00
N ILE A 108 9.87 -10.30 -10.52
CA ILE A 108 9.47 -10.11 -9.13
C ILE A 108 8.00 -9.66 -9.12
N PRO A 109 7.07 -10.42 -8.50
CA PRO A 109 7.27 -11.78 -7.99
C PRO A 109 7.64 -12.77 -9.12
N THR A 110 8.15 -13.95 -8.74
CA THR A 110 8.41 -15.04 -9.70
C THR A 110 7.18 -15.28 -10.56
N TRP A 111 7.37 -15.39 -11.88
CA TRP A 111 6.27 -15.53 -12.81
C TRP A 111 5.38 -16.72 -12.42
N ALA A 112 4.08 -16.44 -12.34
CA ALA A 112 3.03 -17.43 -12.19
C ALA A 112 1.88 -17.01 -13.12
N LEU A 113 1.19 -18.00 -13.68
CA LEU A 113 0.02 -17.76 -14.52
C LEU A 113 -1.13 -17.24 -13.65
N GLU A 114 -1.55 -15.99 -13.86
CA GLU A 114 -2.79 -15.44 -13.28
C GLU A 114 -3.86 -15.41 -14.37
N PHE A 115 -5.04 -15.95 -14.06
CA PHE A 115 -6.18 -16.06 -14.97
C PHE A 115 -7.48 -16.08 -14.16
N ASN A 116 -8.61 -15.80 -14.82
CA ASN A 116 -9.92 -16.09 -14.24
C ASN A 116 -10.30 -17.54 -14.53
N LEU A 117 -11.07 -18.18 -13.64
CA LEU A 117 -11.41 -19.60 -13.80
C LEU A 117 -12.24 -19.88 -15.08
N ASP A 118 -12.93 -18.89 -15.62
CA ASP A 118 -13.65 -18.94 -16.88
C ASP A 118 -12.76 -18.80 -18.13
N GLU A 119 -11.51 -18.36 -17.97
CA GLU A 119 -10.51 -18.26 -19.04
C GLU A 119 -9.73 -19.58 -19.24
N VAL A 120 -9.95 -20.57 -18.38
CA VAL A 120 -9.29 -21.87 -18.49
C VAL A 120 -9.83 -22.61 -19.70
N ASP A 121 -9.01 -22.68 -20.74
CA ASP A 121 -9.26 -23.49 -21.93
C ASP A 121 -8.20 -24.59 -22.03
N ILE A 122 -8.64 -25.85 -21.90
CA ILE A 122 -7.80 -27.05 -22.06
C ILE A 122 -7.86 -27.64 -23.48
N THR A 123 -8.71 -27.07 -24.34
CA THR A 123 -8.88 -27.48 -25.74
C THR A 123 -7.99 -26.66 -26.67
N GLN A 124 -7.72 -25.39 -26.31
CA GLN A 124 -6.74 -24.54 -26.98
C GLN A 124 -5.38 -24.66 -26.30
N SER A 125 -4.33 -24.93 -27.10
CA SER A 125 -2.95 -25.19 -26.62
C SER A 125 -2.21 -23.94 -26.10
N LEU A 126 -2.90 -22.91 -25.62
CA LEU A 126 -2.25 -21.68 -25.14
C LEU A 126 -1.46 -21.93 -23.86
N PHE A 127 -1.99 -22.73 -22.94
CA PHE A 127 -1.31 -23.16 -21.73
C PHE A 127 -1.53 -24.66 -21.48
N THR A 128 -0.55 -25.32 -20.86
CA THR A 128 -0.67 -26.72 -20.45
C THR A 128 -1.49 -26.84 -19.16
N ILE A 129 -2.00 -28.03 -18.88
CA ILE A 129 -2.70 -28.32 -17.62
C ILE A 129 -1.79 -28.04 -16.42
N ASP A 130 -0.50 -28.34 -16.52
CA ASP A 130 0.47 -28.10 -15.44
C ASP A 130 0.68 -26.59 -15.18
N GLU A 131 0.70 -25.76 -16.23
CA GLU A 131 0.75 -24.30 -16.12
C GLU A 131 -0.51 -23.75 -15.41
N TYR A 132 -1.69 -24.27 -15.76
CA TYR A 132 -2.93 -23.90 -15.06
C TYR A 132 -2.94 -24.36 -13.59
N ILE A 133 -2.51 -25.58 -13.29
CA ILE A 133 -2.42 -26.09 -11.90
C ILE A 133 -1.50 -25.19 -11.07
N THR A 134 -0.32 -24.86 -11.60
CA THR A 134 0.64 -23.97 -10.93
C THR A 134 0.02 -22.59 -10.66
N GLY A 135 -0.72 -22.04 -11.63
CA GLY A 135 -1.44 -20.78 -11.44
C GLY A 135 -2.53 -20.85 -10.38
N VAL A 136 -3.33 -21.94 -10.33
CA VAL A 136 -4.33 -22.16 -9.27
C VAL A 136 -3.66 -22.24 -7.89
N GLU A 137 -2.55 -22.96 -7.76
CA GLU A 137 -1.81 -23.05 -6.50
C GLU A 137 -1.34 -21.68 -6.02
N TYR A 138 -0.80 -20.85 -6.93
CA TYR A 138 -0.40 -19.48 -6.64
C TYR A 138 -1.59 -18.61 -6.19
N MET A 139 -2.71 -18.67 -6.93
CA MET A 139 -3.94 -17.96 -6.58
C MET A 139 -4.50 -18.40 -5.22
N LEU A 140 -4.46 -19.71 -4.92
CA LEU A 140 -4.87 -20.26 -3.64
C LEU A 140 -4.00 -19.73 -2.50
N GLN A 141 -2.67 -19.70 -2.68
CA GLN A 141 -1.74 -19.17 -1.68
C GLN A 141 -1.98 -17.66 -1.42
N ARG A 142 -2.31 -16.90 -2.46
CA ARG A 142 -2.71 -15.49 -2.36
C ARG A 142 -4.03 -15.32 -1.61
N SER A 143 -4.99 -16.20 -1.84
CA SER A 143 -6.27 -16.24 -1.10
C SER A 143 -6.06 -16.54 0.38
N ILE A 144 -5.24 -17.53 0.73
CA ILE A 144 -4.89 -17.88 2.12
C ILE A 144 -4.22 -16.70 2.83
N SER A 145 -3.29 -16.03 2.16
CA SER A 145 -2.60 -14.85 2.69
C SER A 145 -3.57 -13.69 2.94
N SER A 146 -4.51 -13.48 2.02
CA SER A 146 -5.56 -12.45 2.17
C SER A 146 -6.51 -12.79 3.33
N ALA A 147 -6.93 -14.05 3.46
CA ALA A 147 -7.75 -14.51 4.57
C ALA A 147 -7.04 -14.36 5.93
N SER A 148 -5.74 -14.68 5.99
CA SER A 148 -4.91 -14.47 7.18
C SER A 148 -4.83 -12.99 7.58
N LEU A 149 -4.60 -12.12 6.60
CA LEU A 149 -4.61 -10.67 6.80
C LEU A 149 -5.95 -10.18 7.34
N LEU A 150 -7.06 -10.58 6.72
CA LEU A 150 -8.41 -10.23 7.18
C LEU A 150 -8.68 -10.72 8.60
N GLY A 151 -8.29 -11.95 8.93
CA GLY A 151 -8.41 -12.48 10.30
C GLY A 151 -7.58 -11.68 11.31
N SER A 152 -6.37 -11.23 10.94
CA SER A 152 -5.56 -10.36 11.81
C SER A 152 -6.19 -8.97 12.00
N LEU A 153 -6.79 -8.42 10.95
CA LEU A 153 -7.49 -7.13 10.99
C LEU A 153 -8.76 -7.23 11.84
N GLN A 154 -9.53 -8.31 11.71
CA GLN A 154 -10.68 -8.58 12.56
C GLN A 154 -10.29 -8.57 14.04
N LYS A 155 -9.25 -9.32 14.43
CA LYS A 155 -8.76 -9.32 15.82
C LYS A 155 -8.35 -7.92 16.30
N ARG A 156 -7.72 -7.12 15.45
CA ARG A 156 -7.36 -5.73 15.78
C ARG A 156 -8.60 -4.87 16.01
N ILE A 157 -9.62 -5.01 15.17
CA ILE A 157 -10.90 -4.30 15.31
C ILE A 157 -11.58 -4.70 16.62
N GLU A 158 -11.63 -6.00 16.95
CA GLU A 158 -12.21 -6.49 18.21
C GLU A 158 -11.48 -5.91 19.43
N MET A 159 -10.14 -5.90 19.42
CA MET A 159 -9.34 -5.28 20.49
C MET A 159 -9.60 -3.77 20.61
N GLN A 160 -9.68 -3.07 19.48
CA GLN A 160 -9.96 -1.63 19.45
C GLN A 160 -11.37 -1.30 19.95
N ALA A 161 -12.36 -2.12 19.60
CA ALA A 161 -13.73 -1.99 20.10
C ALA A 161 -13.78 -2.22 21.62
N GLY A 162 -13.10 -3.26 22.13
CA GLY A 162 -12.99 -3.52 23.56
C GLY A 162 -12.33 -2.38 24.33
N PHE A 163 -11.24 -1.82 23.78
CA PHE A 163 -10.58 -0.65 24.36
C PHE A 163 -11.52 0.57 24.40
N ALA A 164 -12.24 0.85 23.30
CA ALA A 164 -13.17 1.97 23.22
C ALA A 164 -14.32 1.85 24.23
N THR A 165 -14.89 0.64 24.40
CA THR A 165 -15.90 0.36 25.42
C THR A 165 -15.35 0.60 26.82
N THR A 166 -14.18 0.05 27.12
CA THR A 166 -13.52 0.21 28.43
C THR A 166 -13.23 1.69 28.71
N LEU A 167 -12.72 2.43 27.73
CA LEU A 167 -12.46 3.86 27.84
C LEU A 167 -13.76 4.63 28.12
N SER A 168 -14.84 4.33 27.40
CA SER A 168 -16.16 4.93 27.63
C SER A 168 -16.66 4.69 29.06
N ASP A 169 -16.53 3.47 29.57
CA ASP A 169 -17.00 3.12 30.92
C ASP A 169 -16.16 3.79 32.02
N VAL A 170 -14.84 3.87 31.83
CA VAL A 170 -13.93 4.61 32.71
C VAL A 170 -14.25 6.11 32.67
N MET A 171 -14.53 6.68 31.50
CA MET A 171 -14.91 8.09 31.36
C MET A 171 -16.24 8.37 32.05
N LYS A 172 -17.27 7.52 31.88
CA LYS A 172 -18.56 7.66 32.58
C LYS A 172 -18.38 7.63 34.10
N THR A 173 -17.58 6.69 34.60
CA THR A 173 -17.29 6.59 36.04
C THR A 173 -16.47 7.77 36.54
N GLY A 174 -15.49 8.22 35.76
CA GLY A 174 -14.65 9.38 36.06
C GLY A 174 -15.47 10.66 36.12
N VAL A 175 -16.30 10.92 35.11
CA VAL A 175 -17.22 12.06 35.09
C VAL A 175 -18.23 11.98 36.23
N GLY A 176 -18.83 10.81 36.49
CA GLY A 176 -19.74 10.62 37.63
C GLY A 176 -19.11 10.99 38.97
N ARG A 177 -17.86 10.56 39.21
CA ARG A 177 -17.11 10.93 40.42
C ARG A 177 -16.82 12.43 40.52
N LEU A 178 -16.51 13.09 39.40
CA LEU A 178 -16.29 14.53 39.38
C LEU A 178 -17.58 15.30 39.66
N VAL A 179 -18.72 14.84 39.11
CA VAL A 179 -20.05 15.42 39.38
C VAL A 179 -20.48 15.19 40.82
N ASP A 180 -20.28 13.99 41.37
CA ASP A 180 -20.57 13.70 42.79
C ASP A 180 -19.69 14.53 43.73
N ALA A 181 -18.42 14.74 43.37
CA ALA A 181 -17.51 15.59 44.15
C ALA A 181 -17.96 17.06 44.15
N ASP A 182 -18.30 17.60 42.97
CA ASP A 182 -18.82 18.96 42.80
C ASP A 182 -20.12 19.18 43.61
N MET A 183 -21.06 18.23 43.53
CA MET A 183 -22.30 18.29 44.31
C MET A 183 -22.06 18.27 45.82
N ASN A 184 -21.07 17.52 46.32
CA ASN A 184 -20.71 17.51 47.74
C ASN A 184 -20.10 18.85 48.20
N GLU A 185 -19.26 19.47 47.37
CA GLU A 185 -18.69 20.78 47.65
C GLU A 185 -19.78 21.86 47.70
N GLU A 186 -20.66 21.90 46.70
CA GLU A 186 -21.77 22.85 46.67
C GLU A 186 -22.81 22.60 47.78
N SER A 187 -23.10 21.34 48.14
CA SER A 187 -23.97 21.01 49.28
C SER A 187 -23.38 21.47 50.62
N THR A 188 -22.06 21.33 50.79
CA THR A 188 -21.34 21.82 51.97
C THR A 188 -21.36 23.34 52.01
N ARG A 189 -21.12 23.99 50.87
CA ARG A 189 -21.20 25.45 50.72
C ARG A 189 -22.59 25.98 51.05
N LEU A 190 -23.65 25.33 50.58
CA LEU A 190 -25.03 25.69 50.88
C LEU A 190 -25.32 25.59 52.39
N LYS A 191 -24.90 24.51 53.05
CA LYS A 191 -25.07 24.35 54.51
C LYS A 191 -24.30 25.42 55.29
N ALA A 192 -23.09 25.76 54.86
CA ALA A 192 -22.31 26.84 55.45
C ALA A 192 -23.04 28.19 55.32
N LEU A 193 -23.59 28.48 54.14
CA LEU A 193 -24.37 29.69 53.90
C LEU A 193 -25.65 29.75 54.76
N GLN A 194 -26.39 28.64 54.85
CA GLN A 194 -27.57 28.55 55.71
C GLN A 194 -27.24 28.74 57.19
N THR A 195 -26.10 28.21 57.64
CA THR A 195 -25.61 28.42 59.02
C THR A 195 -25.26 29.89 59.25
N GLN A 196 -24.60 30.52 58.28
CA GLN A 196 -24.31 31.95 58.33
C GLN A 196 -25.58 32.80 58.38
N GLU A 197 -26.63 32.47 57.62
CA GLU A 197 -27.92 33.15 57.67
C GLU A 197 -28.65 32.94 59.01
N GLN A 198 -28.59 31.74 59.59
CA GLN A 198 -29.16 31.48 60.91
C GLN A 198 -28.46 32.30 61.99
N LEU A 199 -27.13 32.37 61.96
CA LEU A 199 -26.34 33.22 62.85
C LEU A 199 -26.64 34.71 62.63
N ALA A 200 -26.83 35.14 61.38
CA ALA A 200 -27.20 36.52 61.05
C ALA A 200 -28.60 36.88 61.61
N ARG A 201 -29.60 36.01 61.43
CA ARG A 201 -30.95 36.20 62.01
C ARG A 201 -30.92 36.24 63.53
N GLN A 202 -30.16 35.34 64.17
CA GLN A 202 -30.02 35.32 65.61
C GLN A 202 -29.30 36.58 66.12
N SER A 203 -28.29 37.06 65.41
CA SER A 203 -27.61 38.33 65.70
C SER A 203 -28.57 39.52 65.59
N LEU A 204 -29.43 39.56 64.58
CA LEU A 204 -30.47 40.59 64.42
C LEU A 204 -31.52 40.54 65.53
N GLN A 205 -31.97 39.34 65.92
CA GLN A 205 -32.89 39.18 67.06
C GLN A 205 -32.28 39.67 68.38
N ILE A 206 -31.01 39.35 68.65
CA ILE A 206 -30.26 39.83 69.82
C ILE A 206 -30.10 41.36 69.78
N ALA A 207 -29.80 41.92 68.60
CA ALA A 207 -29.68 43.37 68.43
C ALA A 207 -31.01 44.08 68.73
N ASN A 208 -32.14 43.56 68.23
CA ASN A 208 -33.46 44.13 68.48
C ASN A 208 -33.90 43.97 69.95
N THR A 209 -33.70 42.80 70.57
CA THR A 209 -34.01 42.62 72.01
C THR A 209 -33.12 43.46 72.92
N ASN A 210 -31.84 43.68 72.57
CA ASN A 210 -30.99 44.62 73.30
C ASN A 210 -31.48 46.06 73.17
N ALA A 211 -31.96 46.49 72.00
CA ALA A 211 -32.53 47.82 71.80
C ALA A 211 -33.83 48.01 72.61
N GLU A 212 -34.67 46.98 72.70
CA GLU A 212 -35.89 46.98 73.53
C GLU A 212 -35.58 47.00 75.04
N ASN A 213 -34.58 46.25 75.51
CA ASN A 213 -34.13 46.29 76.91
C ASN A 213 -33.58 47.67 77.32
N ILE A 214 -32.95 48.40 76.39
CA ILE A 214 -32.49 49.77 76.65
C ILE A 214 -33.70 50.72 76.83
N LEU A 215 -34.78 50.55 76.06
CA LEU A 215 -35.98 51.38 76.20
C LEU A 215 -36.69 51.20 77.56
N VAL A 216 -36.72 49.97 78.10
CA VAL A 216 -37.30 49.67 79.44
C VAL A 216 -36.48 50.28 80.59
N LEU A 217 -35.20 50.56 80.39
CA LEU A 217 -34.31 51.16 81.39
C LEU A 217 -34.43 52.69 81.48
N PHE A 218 -35.22 53.31 80.59
CA PHE A 218 -35.47 54.74 80.55
C PHE A 218 -36.96 55.11 80.73
N GLU A 219 -37.82 54.14 81.08
CA GLU A 219 -39.14 54.35 81.71
C GLU A 219 -39.02 54.26 83.25
#